data_AF-A0A538K9U7-F1
#
_entry.id   AF-A0A538K9U7-F1
#
_cell.length_a   1.000
_cell.length_b   1.000
_cell.length_c   1.000
_cell.angle_alpha   90.00
_cell.angle_beta   90.00
_cell.angle_gamma   90.00
#
_symmetry.space_group_name_H-M   'P 1'
#
loop_
_entity.id
_entity.type
_entity.pdbx_description
1 polymer ?
#
loop_
_entity_poly.entity_id
_entity_poly.type
_entity_poly.pdbx_seq_one_letter_code
_entity_poly.pdbx_strand_id
1 'polypeptide(L)'
;MADDDLRRLALARVESELDRLRAAGPAAVADLAALPPQDAQAEEGLTVTTHVNAEGERLMVLVEAWRGRRTLATGGFAMSPDGRTTTPH
;
A
#
# COMPACT_ATOMS: atom_id res chain seq x y z
N MET A 1 20.02 14.66 -2.33
CA MET A 1 19.38 14.17 -1.09
C MET A 1 20.13 12.95 -0.62
N ALA A 2 20.28 12.80 0.70
CA ALA A 2 20.81 11.57 1.25
C ALA A 2 19.77 10.44 1.05
N ASP A 3 20.23 9.20 0.82
CA ASP A 3 19.36 8.03 0.66
C ASP A 3 18.37 7.87 1.85
N ASP A 4 18.75 8.33 3.04
CA ASP A 4 17.90 8.32 4.23
C ASP A 4 16.71 9.28 4.13
N ASP A 5 16.84 10.43 3.47
CA ASP A 5 15.73 11.36 3.25
C ASP A 5 14.70 10.72 2.30
N LEU A 6 15.19 10.09 1.24
CA LEU A 6 14.35 9.41 0.26
C LEU A 6 13.63 8.20 0.88
N ARG A 7 14.31 7.44 1.73
CA ARG A 7 13.69 6.32 2.46
C ARG A 7 12.60 6.80 3.42
N ARG A 8 12.83 7.90 4.15
CA ARG A 8 11.81 8.52 5.02
C ARG A 8 10.60 9.00 4.23
N LEU A 9 10.83 9.64 3.08
CA LEU A 9 9.75 10.03 2.18
C LEU A 9 8.96 8.82 1.68
N ALA A 10 9.64 7.75 1.25
CA ALA A 10 9.00 6.52 0.80
C ALA A 10 8.13 5.88 1.90
N LEU A 11 8.62 5.80 3.13
CA LEU A 11 7.86 5.30 4.28
C LEU A 11 6.59 6.13 4.53
N ALA A 12 6.72 7.46 4.57
CA ALA A 12 5.58 8.35 4.79
C ALA A 12 4.51 8.20 3.68
N ARG A 13 4.93 7.94 2.43
CA ARG A 13 4.00 7.69 1.31
C ARG A 13 3.29 6.35 1.44
N VAL A 14 4.01 5.30 1.81
CA VAL A 14 3.41 3.99 2.10
C VAL A 14 2.38 4.11 3.24
N GLU A 15 2.75 4.75 4.35
CA GLU A 15 1.85 4.94 5.49
C GLU A 15 0.59 5.73 5.10
N SER A 16 0.74 6.84 4.37
CA SER A 16 -0.38 7.64 3.89
C SER A 16 -1.32 6.85 2.97
N GLU A 17 -0.78 6.00 2.11
CA GLU A 17 -1.57 5.18 1.20
C GLU A 17 -2.31 4.07 1.95
N LEU A 18 -1.65 3.43 2.93
CA LEU A 18 -2.32 2.46 3.79
C LEU A 18 -3.46 3.09 4.59
N ASP A 19 -3.26 4.29 5.14
CA ASP A 19 -4.31 5.01 5.88
C ASP A 19 -5.48 5.41 4.97
N ARG A 20 -5.20 5.81 3.72
CA ARG A 20 -6.24 6.04 2.70
C ARG A 20 -7.07 4.78 2.46
N LEU A 21 -6.42 3.62 2.29
CA LEU A 21 -7.10 2.34 2.06
C LEU A 21 -7.90 1.88 3.28
N ARG A 22 -7.38 2.08 4.50
CA ARG A 22 -8.11 1.82 5.74
C ARG A 22 -9.38 2.68 5.83
N ALA A 23 -9.27 3.97 5.53
CA ALA A 23 -10.39 4.90 5.57
C ALA A 23 -11.45 4.62 4.49
N ALA A 24 -11.05 4.10 3.33
CA ALA A 24 -11.96 3.72 2.25
C ALA A 24 -12.84 2.50 2.63
N GLY A 25 -12.32 1.62 3.49
CA GLY A 25 -13.05 0.48 4.04
C GLY A 25 -13.13 -0.73 3.09
N PRO A 26 -13.75 -1.83 3.56
CA PRO A 26 -13.64 -3.14 2.93
C PRO A 26 -14.25 -3.22 1.53
N ALA A 27 -15.37 -2.53 1.28
CA ALA A 27 -16.01 -2.55 -0.04
C ALA A 27 -15.11 -1.92 -1.11
N ALA A 28 -14.57 -0.72 -0.84
CA ALA A 28 -13.69 -0.03 -1.78
C ALA A 28 -12.38 -0.81 -2.01
N VAL A 29 -11.82 -1.42 -0.95
CA VAL A 29 -10.63 -2.27 -1.08
C VAL A 29 -10.94 -3.55 -1.85
N ALA A 30 -12.13 -4.14 -1.69
CA ALA A 30 -12.55 -5.31 -2.46
C ALA A 30 -12.65 -5.01 -3.96
N ASP A 31 -13.16 -3.83 -4.33
CA ASP A 31 -13.22 -3.41 -5.73
C ASP A 31 -11.81 -3.32 -6.35
N LEU A 32 -10.81 -2.89 -5.57
CA LEU A 32 -9.41 -2.86 -6.02
C LEU A 32 -8.82 -4.25 -6.24
N ALA A 33 -9.29 -5.29 -5.54
CA ALA A 33 -8.80 -6.66 -5.69
C ALA A 33 -9.12 -7.26 -7.07
N ALA A 34 -10.13 -6.73 -7.77
CA ALA A 34 -10.48 -7.14 -9.12
C ALA A 34 -9.65 -6.43 -10.21
N LEU A 35 -8.83 -5.46 -9.83
CA LEU A 35 -8.02 -4.65 -10.75
C LEU A 35 -6.56 -5.12 -10.74
N PRO A 36 -5.79 -4.85 -11.80
CA PRO A 36 -4.33 -4.98 -11.74
C PRO A 36 -3.76 -4.05 -10.65
N PRO A 37 -2.50 -4.27 -10.21
CA PRO A 37 -1.84 -3.37 -9.27
C PRO A 37 -1.92 -1.91 -9.72
N GLN A 38 -2.16 -1.01 -8.77
CA GLN A 38 -2.38 0.41 -9.06
C GLN A 38 -1.11 1.20 -8.75
N ASP A 39 -0.54 1.82 -9.79
CA ASP A 39 0.64 2.67 -9.66
C ASP A 39 0.23 4.14 -9.52
N ALA A 40 0.75 4.80 -8.48
CA ALA A 40 0.64 6.23 -8.26
C ALA A 40 2.03 6.87 -8.29
N GLN A 41 2.22 7.85 -9.18
CA GLN A 41 3.44 8.65 -9.20
C GLN A 41 3.47 9.61 -8.00
N ALA A 42 4.62 9.67 -7.34
CA ALA A 42 4.89 10.56 -6.23
C ALA A 42 6.12 11.45 -6.54
N GLU A 43 6.45 12.32 -5.59
CA GLU A 43 7.60 13.23 -5.71
C GLU A 43 8.93 12.48 -5.79
N GLU A 44 9.97 13.16 -6.29
CA GLU A 44 11.35 12.63 -6.34
C GLU A 44 11.53 11.34 -7.17
N GLY A 45 10.60 11.09 -8.11
CA GLY A 45 10.61 9.90 -8.97
C GLY A 45 10.25 8.62 -8.21
N LEU A 46 9.58 8.75 -7.07
CA LEU A 46 8.97 7.63 -6.37
C LEU A 46 7.69 7.21 -7.10
N THR A 47 7.49 5.90 -7.19
CA THR A 47 6.19 5.32 -7.53
C THR A 47 5.73 4.51 -6.33
N VAL A 48 4.45 4.66 -5.99
CA VAL A 48 3.78 3.84 -4.97
C VAL A 48 2.85 2.88 -5.69
N THR A 49 2.96 1.60 -5.40
CA THR A 49 2.15 0.56 -6.03
C THR A 49 1.33 -0.16 -4.98
N THR A 50 0.03 -0.22 -5.22
CA THR A 50 -0.94 -0.88 -4.35
C THR A 50 -1.38 -2.20 -4.97
N HIS A 51 -1.18 -3.28 -4.22
CA HIS A 51 -1.62 -4.63 -4.51
C HIS A 51 -2.72 -5.02 -3.52
N VAL A 52 -3.82 -5.55 -4.03
CA VAL A 52 -4.89 -6.11 -3.20
C VAL A 52 -5.21 -7.50 -3.68
N ASN A 53 -5.09 -8.48 -2.79
CA ASN A 53 -5.42 -9.88 -3.06
C ASN A 53 -6.50 -10.36 -2.09
N ALA A 54 -7.49 -11.10 -2.58
CA ALA A 54 -8.43 -11.78 -1.72
C ALA A 54 -7.83 -13.09 -1.18
N GLU A 55 -7.87 -13.29 0.13
CA GLU A 55 -7.43 -14.51 0.81
C GLU A 55 -8.57 -15.04 1.69
N GLY A 56 -9.37 -15.95 1.11
CA GLY A 56 -10.63 -16.38 1.71
C GLY A 56 -11.59 -15.19 1.83
N GLU A 57 -12.03 -14.89 3.05
CA GLU A 57 -12.90 -13.74 3.33
C GLU A 57 -12.11 -12.46 3.63
N ARG A 58 -10.78 -12.52 3.74
CA ARG A 58 -9.93 -11.37 4.06
C ARG A 58 -9.35 -10.75 2.80
N LEU A 59 -9.05 -9.46 2.87
CA LEU A 59 -8.33 -8.71 1.84
C LEU A 59 -6.91 -8.44 2.32
N MET A 60 -5.92 -8.91 1.56
CA MET A 60 -4.51 -8.66 1.81
C MET A 60 -4.07 -7.47 0.97
N VAL A 61 -3.73 -6.38 1.66
CA VAL A 61 -3.24 -5.14 1.06
C VAL A 61 -1.74 -5.05 1.25
N LEU A 62 -1.02 -4.84 0.15
CA LEU A 62 0.41 -4.56 0.12
C LEU A 62 0.63 -3.27 -0.67
N VAL A 63 1.38 -2.34 -0.07
CA VAL A 63 1.79 -1.08 -0.69
C VAL A 63 3.31 -1.05 -0.72
N GLU A 64 3.86 -0.83 -1.90
CA GLU A 64 5.31 -0.75 -2.13
C GLU A 64 5.66 0.64 -2.66
N ALA A 65 6.72 1.25 -2.14
CA ALA A 65 7.30 2.45 -2.71
C ALA A 65 8.67 2.12 -3.31
N TRP A 66 8.83 2.39 -4.59
CA TRP A 66 10.07 2.13 -5.32
C TRP A 66 10.53 3.33 -6.14
N ARG A 67 11.82 3.34 -6.47
CA ARG A 67 12.44 4.29 -7.40
C ARG A 67 13.21 3.51 -8.46
N GLY A 68 12.77 3.62 -9.72
CA GLY A 68 13.29 2.79 -10.80
C GLY A 68 13.06 1.30 -10.50
N ARG A 69 14.12 0.56 -10.15
CA ARG A 69 14.05 -0.88 -9.82
C ARG A 69 14.26 -1.20 -8.33
N ARG A 70 14.46 -0.18 -7.48
CA ARG A 70 14.79 -0.37 -6.06
C ARG A 70 13.56 -0.07 -5.21
N THR A 71 13.11 -1.07 -4.44
CA THR A 71 12.12 -0.87 -3.37
C THR A 71 12.79 -0.16 -2.19
N LEU A 72 12.11 0.85 -1.67
CA LEU A 72 12.61 1.71 -0.59
C LEU A 72 11.82 1.54 0.70
N ALA A 73 10.52 1.27 0.58
CA ALA A 73 9.63 0.99 1.68
C ALA A 73 8.50 0.06 1.23
N THR A 74 8.02 -0.76 2.14
CA THR A 74 6.84 -1.60 1.95
C THR A 74 6.00 -1.57 3.22
N GLY A 75 4.71 -1.80 3.08
CA GLY A 75 3.80 -1.92 4.20
C GLY A 75 2.52 -2.60 3.76
N GLY A 76 1.77 -3.15 4.71
CA GLY A 76 0.56 -3.86 4.37
C GLY A 76 -0.32 -4.11 5.59
N PHE A 77 -1.53 -4.56 5.32
CA PHE A 77 -2.46 -5.06 6.34
C PHE A 77 -3.37 -6.12 5.73
N ALA A 78 -3.87 -7.00 6.59
CA ALA A 78 -5.04 -7.80 6.30
C ALA A 78 -6.29 -7.03 6.76
N MET A 79 -7.36 -7.06 5.96
CA MET A 79 -8.65 -6.47 6.30
C MET A 79 -9.73 -7.54 6.26
N SER A 80 -10.46 -7.64 7.36
CA SER A 80 -11.64 -8.49 7.48
C SER A 80 -12.87 -7.82 6.85
N PRO A 81 -13.93 -8.59 6.52
CA PRO A 81 -15.18 -8.04 5.97
C PRO A 81 -15.85 -7.01 6.89
N ASP A 82 -15.64 -7.12 8.21
CA ASP A 82 -16.11 -6.18 9.23
C ASP A 82 -15.28 -4.89 9.31
N GLY A 83 -14.28 -4.72 8.44
CA GLY A 83 -13.41 -3.56 8.36
C GLY A 83 -12.26 -3.56 9.37
N ARG A 84 -12.13 -4.59 10.22
CA ARG A 84 -10.99 -4.69 11.14
C ARG A 84 -9.71 -4.98 10.36
N THR A 85 -8.64 -4.26 10.71
CA THR A 85 -7.34 -4.43 10.08
C THR A 85 -6.30 -4.98 11.04
N THR A 86 -5.46 -5.88 10.56
CA THR A 86 -4.30 -6.39 11.30
C THR A 86 -3.05 -6.30 10.44
N THR A 87 -1.97 -5.75 11.00
CA THR A 87 -0.66 -5.78 10.34
C THR A 87 -0.11 -7.21 10.39
N PRO A 88 0.23 -7.85 9.26
CA PRO A 88 0.88 -9.15 9.28
C PRO A 88 2.28 -9.03 9.93
N HIS A 89 2.56 -9.91 10.89
CA HIS A 89 3.85 -10.02 11.59
C HIS A 89 4.82 -10.94 10.84
#